data_AF-A0A857D1M1-F1
#
_entry.id   AF-A0A857D1M1-F1
#
_cell.length_a   1.000
_cell.length_b   1.000
_cell.length_c   1.000
_cell.angle_alpha   90.00
_cell.angle_beta   90.00
_cell.angle_gamma   90.00
#
_symmetry.space_group_name_H-M   'P 1'
#
loop_
_entity.id
_entity.type
_entity.pdbx_description
1 polymer ?
#
loop_
_entity_poly.entity_id
_entity_poly.type
_entity_poly.pdbx_seq_one_letter_code
_entity_poly.pdbx_strand_id
1 'polypeptide(L)'
;MNKQINHKPNTRQRWLTSRLFFRNVVLLSLTTIFINPIAASYAQSSPIQNTNTDSYIIAQTSSNDYLNLGIERLNQEDYQGAIEKFNQALKLDPKNALAYFCRSIAYSGLGDYQNAINDYESIGKLEAQIADWAQTK
;
A
#
# COMPACT_ATOMS: atom_id res chain seq x y z
N MET A 1 -12.23 -70.24 7.95
CA MET A 1 -11.28 -69.19 8.41
C MET A 1 -9.97 -69.35 7.65
N ASN A 2 -9.66 -68.45 6.72
CA ASN A 2 -8.35 -68.41 6.05
C ASN A 2 -8.06 -66.95 5.65
N LYS A 3 -7.26 -66.23 6.45
CA LYS A 3 -6.86 -64.84 6.16
C LYS A 3 -5.66 -64.89 5.21
N GLN A 4 -5.88 -64.42 3.98
CA GLN A 4 -4.82 -64.23 2.99
C GLN A 4 -3.86 -63.11 3.42
N ILE A 5 -2.57 -63.42 3.37
CA ILE A 5 -1.46 -62.50 3.60
C ILE A 5 -1.22 -61.81 2.26
N ASN A 6 -1.50 -60.50 2.16
CA ASN A 6 -1.33 -59.76 0.90
C ASN A 6 -0.23 -58.69 1.07
N HIS A 7 0.79 -58.80 0.22
CA HIS A 7 2.03 -58.03 0.21
C HIS A 7 1.79 -56.53 -0.09
N LYS A 8 2.47 -55.63 0.63
CA LYS A 8 2.60 -54.21 0.24
C LYS A 8 3.69 -54.04 -0.82
N PRO A 9 3.44 -53.36 -1.96
CA PRO A 9 4.49 -53.01 -2.91
C PRO A 9 5.21 -51.69 -2.59
N ASN A 10 6.47 -51.68 -3.04
CA ASN A 10 7.61 -50.82 -2.74
C ASN A 10 7.51 -49.37 -3.25
N THR A 11 7.82 -48.38 -2.41
CA THR A 11 8.00 -46.96 -2.78
C THR A 11 9.42 -46.70 -3.26
N ARG A 12 9.67 -46.94 -4.55
CA ARG A 12 10.82 -46.37 -5.28
C ARG A 12 10.31 -46.07 -6.69
N GLN A 13 10.30 -44.80 -7.09
CA GLN A 13 10.30 -44.24 -8.47
C GLN A 13 9.65 -42.85 -8.45
N ARG A 14 10.42 -41.82 -8.07
CA ARG A 14 10.13 -40.43 -8.46
C ARG A 14 11.36 -39.54 -8.27
N TRP A 15 12.45 -39.91 -8.94
CA TRP A 15 13.64 -39.08 -9.08
C TRP A 15 13.94 -38.92 -10.57
N LEU A 16 14.14 -37.68 -11.00
CA LEU A 16 15.02 -37.26 -12.11
C LEU A 16 14.48 -37.32 -13.56
N THR A 17 13.55 -36.42 -13.88
CA THR A 17 13.49 -35.74 -15.19
C THR A 17 13.23 -34.26 -14.88
N SER A 18 14.01 -33.25 -15.26
CA SER A 18 15.12 -33.17 -16.19
C SER A 18 16.07 -32.05 -15.75
N ARG A 19 17.34 -32.41 -15.63
CA ARG A 19 18.51 -31.51 -15.70
C ARG A 19 18.72 -31.17 -17.18
N LEU A 20 19.08 -29.92 -17.50
CA LEU A 20 19.26 -29.34 -18.87
C LEU A 20 17.92 -28.80 -19.41
N PHE A 21 17.56 -27.53 -19.20
CA PHE A 21 17.87 -26.45 -20.15
C PHE A 21 17.88 -25.08 -19.42
N PHE A 22 18.78 -24.91 -18.44
CA PHE A 22 19.32 -23.57 -18.18
C PHE A 22 20.42 -23.35 -19.23
N ARG A 23 20.21 -22.44 -20.21
CA ARG A 23 21.21 -21.55 -20.81
C ARG A 23 20.68 -20.88 -22.10
N ASN A 24 20.40 -19.59 -21.98
CA ASN A 24 20.82 -18.52 -22.91
C ASN A 24 21.31 -18.96 -24.30
N VAL A 25 20.50 -18.77 -25.33
CA VAL A 25 20.95 -18.37 -26.69
C VAL A 25 19.85 -17.54 -27.34
N VAL A 26 19.92 -16.20 -27.23
CA VAL A 26 19.26 -15.27 -28.16
C VAL A 26 20.40 -14.56 -28.88
N LEU A 27 20.52 -14.80 -30.19
CA LEU A 27 21.60 -14.30 -31.03
C LEU A 27 21.36 -12.82 -31.39
N LEU A 28 22.36 -11.98 -31.11
CA LEU A 28 22.44 -10.57 -31.51
C LEU A 28 22.91 -10.46 -32.96
N SER A 29 22.15 -9.80 -33.84
CA SER A 29 22.65 -9.29 -35.13
C SER A 29 22.49 -7.76 -35.21
N LEU A 30 23.65 -7.11 -35.32
CA LEU A 30 23.87 -5.67 -35.31
C LEU A 30 23.57 -5.04 -36.67
N THR A 31 22.67 -4.06 -36.76
CA THR A 31 22.76 -2.97 -37.75
C THR A 31 22.21 -1.68 -37.16
N THR A 32 23.04 -0.64 -37.13
CA THR A 32 22.74 0.68 -36.56
C THR A 32 22.03 1.60 -37.56
N ILE A 33 20.98 2.27 -37.06
CA ILE A 33 20.68 3.71 -37.17
C ILE A 33 20.40 4.30 -38.57
N PHE A 34 19.13 4.61 -38.84
CA PHE A 34 18.73 5.75 -39.67
C PHE A 34 18.16 6.85 -38.78
N ILE A 35 18.61 8.08 -39.03
CA ILE A 35 18.19 9.31 -38.37
C ILE A 35 16.99 9.92 -39.14
N ASN A 36 15.89 10.20 -38.40
CA ASN A 36 14.84 11.24 -38.58
C ASN A 36 13.93 11.26 -39.84
N PRO A 37 12.61 11.58 -39.67
CA PRO A 37 12.19 12.98 -39.49
C PRO A 37 11.15 13.24 -38.38
N ILE A 38 11.21 14.47 -37.89
CA ILE A 38 10.23 15.16 -37.05
C ILE A 38 8.90 15.25 -37.83
N ALA A 39 7.78 14.93 -37.17
CA ALA A 39 6.37 15.04 -37.60
C ALA A 39 5.64 13.72 -37.94
N ALA A 40 5.29 12.97 -36.90
CA ALA A 40 3.97 12.35 -36.78
C ALA A 40 3.36 12.89 -35.48
N SER A 41 2.79 14.09 -35.49
CA SER A 41 1.35 14.29 -35.69
C SER A 41 0.52 13.51 -34.66
N TYR A 42 0.12 14.23 -33.61
CA TYR A 42 -1.03 13.97 -32.71
C TYR A 42 -1.24 12.50 -32.28
N ALA A 43 -0.61 12.11 -31.19
CA ALA A 43 -1.20 11.11 -30.31
C ALA A 43 -1.12 11.64 -28.88
N GLN A 44 -2.25 12.12 -28.37
CA GLN A 44 -2.47 12.23 -26.93
C GLN A 44 -2.32 10.81 -26.35
N SER A 45 -1.24 10.56 -25.63
CA SER A 45 -1.15 9.42 -24.72
C SER A 45 -0.15 9.70 -23.59
N SER A 46 -0.73 9.99 -22.41
CA SER A 46 -0.45 9.52 -21.04
C SER A 46 0.99 9.15 -20.60
N PRO A 47 1.36 9.24 -19.30
CA PRO A 47 0.84 10.01 -18.17
C PRO A 47 1.85 11.09 -17.73
N ILE A 48 1.45 11.99 -16.83
CA ILE A 48 2.41 12.85 -16.11
C ILE A 48 3.41 11.91 -15.42
N GLN A 49 4.67 11.94 -15.85
CA GLN A 49 5.77 11.23 -15.19
C GLN A 49 5.97 11.88 -13.82
N ASN A 50 5.29 11.35 -12.80
CA ASN A 50 5.63 11.66 -11.42
C ASN A 50 7.05 11.12 -11.19
N THR A 51 7.96 12.04 -10.98
CA THR A 51 9.39 11.82 -10.92
C THR A 51 9.76 10.82 -9.83
N ASN A 52 10.41 9.74 -10.23
CA ASN A 52 11.52 9.15 -9.48
C ASN A 52 11.27 8.88 -7.99
N THR A 53 10.16 8.24 -7.63
CA THR A 53 9.94 7.75 -6.25
C THR A 53 10.10 6.24 -6.09
N ASP A 54 10.35 5.49 -7.17
CA ASP A 54 10.35 4.02 -7.13
C ASP A 54 11.64 3.40 -6.53
N SER A 55 12.64 4.20 -6.15
CA SER A 55 13.93 3.70 -5.66
C SER A 55 14.38 4.25 -4.29
N TYR A 56 13.55 5.05 -3.59
CA TYR A 56 13.86 5.56 -2.23
C TYR A 56 12.62 5.81 -1.35
N ILE A 57 11.47 5.17 -1.59
CA ILE A 57 10.31 5.24 -0.67
C ILE A 57 10.12 3.90 0.05
N ILE A 58 11.18 3.39 0.68
CA ILE A 58 11.09 2.26 1.62
C ILE A 58 11.67 2.56 3.00
N ALA A 59 11.80 3.84 3.41
CA ALA A 59 12.40 4.12 4.73
C ALA A 59 11.81 5.27 5.55
N GLN A 60 10.84 6.06 5.07
CA GLN A 60 10.26 7.10 5.94
C GLN A 60 8.85 7.51 5.52
N THR A 61 7.88 6.59 5.65
CA THR A 61 6.47 6.97 5.56
C THR A 61 6.16 7.96 6.69
N SER A 62 5.80 9.18 6.35
CA SER A 62 5.45 10.23 7.30
C SER A 62 3.99 10.09 7.75
N SER A 63 3.62 10.72 8.88
CA SER A 63 2.20 10.78 9.31
C SER A 63 1.29 11.30 8.19
N ASN A 64 1.77 12.29 7.43
CA ASN A 64 1.04 12.91 6.32
C ASN A 64 0.82 11.95 5.14
N ASP A 65 1.77 11.05 4.87
CA ASP A 65 1.59 10.06 3.79
C ASP A 65 0.45 9.10 4.13
N TYR A 66 0.41 8.62 5.38
CA TYR A 66 -0.70 7.79 5.85
C TYR A 66 -2.02 8.56 5.90
N LEU A 67 -2.00 9.85 6.25
CA LEU A 67 -3.18 10.71 6.18
C LEU A 67 -3.72 10.78 4.75
N ASN A 68 -2.87 11.05 3.77
CA ASN A 68 -3.26 11.14 2.36
C ASN A 68 -3.81 9.80 1.83
N LEU A 69 -3.18 8.68 2.21
CA LEU A 69 -3.68 7.35 1.87
C LEU A 69 -5.05 7.07 2.51
N GLY A 70 -5.30 7.55 3.73
CA GLY A 70 -6.61 7.44 4.38
C GLY A 70 -7.68 8.27 3.69
N ILE A 71 -7.34 9.49 3.23
CA ILE A 71 -8.25 10.36 2.47
C ILE A 71 -8.60 9.72 1.13
N GLU A 72 -7.63 9.14 0.43
CA GLU A 72 -7.90 8.43 -0.82
C GLU A 72 -8.87 7.26 -0.60
N ARG A 73 -8.72 6.53 0.50
CA ARG A 73 -9.64 5.44 0.88
C ARG A 73 -11.04 5.95 1.23
N LEU A 74 -11.15 7.11 1.90
CA LEU A 74 -12.44 7.78 2.12
C LEU A 74 -13.15 8.12 0.80
N ASN A 75 -12.41 8.63 -0.19
CA ASN A 75 -12.96 8.95 -1.50
C ASN A 75 -13.46 7.71 -2.25
N GLN A 76 -12.89 6.55 -1.94
CA GLN A 76 -13.30 5.24 -2.46
C GLN A 76 -14.43 4.60 -1.62
N GLU A 77 -14.95 5.30 -0.61
CA GLU A 77 -15.91 4.81 0.38
C GLU A 77 -15.42 3.56 1.16
N ASP A 78 -14.12 3.28 1.10
CA ASP A 78 -13.45 2.23 1.90
C ASP A 78 -13.17 2.77 3.29
N TYR A 79 -14.23 2.92 4.08
CA TYR A 79 -14.15 3.50 5.42
C TYR A 79 -13.27 2.68 6.37
N GLN A 80 -13.29 1.34 6.25
CA GLN A 80 -12.43 0.47 7.08
C GLN A 80 -10.96 0.66 6.73
N GLY A 81 -10.63 0.63 5.43
CA GLY A 81 -9.26 0.91 4.97
C GLY A 81 -8.80 2.32 5.36
N ALA A 82 -9.68 3.32 5.30
CA ALA A 82 -9.38 4.67 5.73
C ALA A 82 -9.01 4.74 7.22
N ILE A 83 -9.79 4.09 8.09
CA ILE A 83 -9.51 4.01 9.53
C ILE A 83 -8.14 3.41 9.79
N GLU A 84 -7.79 2.32 9.11
CA GLU A 84 -6.47 1.70 9.26
C GLU A 84 -5.32 2.66 8.92
N LYS A 85 -5.47 3.46 7.85
CA LYS A 85 -4.45 4.45 7.46
C LYS A 85 -4.38 5.61 8.45
N PHE A 86 -5.50 6.14 8.90
CA PHE A 86 -5.49 7.17 9.94
C PHE A 86 -4.91 6.66 11.27
N ASN A 87 -5.14 5.39 11.61
CA ASN A 87 -4.50 4.77 12.76
C ASN A 87 -2.96 4.75 12.63
N GLN A 88 -2.44 4.52 11.43
CA GLN A 88 -0.99 4.59 11.18
C GLN A 88 -0.48 6.04 11.24
N ALA A 89 -1.22 7.00 10.70
CA ALA A 89 -0.90 8.43 10.82
C ALA A 89 -0.82 8.88 12.29
N LEU A 90 -1.79 8.47 13.12
CA LEU A 90 -1.87 8.80 14.54
C LEU A 90 -0.84 8.07 15.41
N LYS A 91 -0.36 6.90 14.97
CA LYS A 91 0.79 6.24 15.63
C LYS A 91 2.08 7.02 15.44
N LEU A 92 2.25 7.69 14.30
CA LEU A 92 3.42 8.51 14.01
C LEU A 92 3.32 9.91 14.60
N ASP A 93 2.13 10.52 14.52
CA ASP A 93 1.83 11.82 15.12
C ASP A 93 0.50 11.75 15.90
N PRO A 94 0.56 11.47 17.21
CA PRO A 94 -0.62 11.43 18.07
C PRO A 94 -1.29 12.78 18.27
N LYS A 95 -0.70 13.88 17.82
CA LYS A 95 -1.26 15.24 17.94
C LYS A 95 -1.88 15.73 16.64
N ASN A 96 -1.93 14.88 15.61
CA ASN A 96 -2.50 15.23 14.32
C ASN A 96 -4.03 15.30 14.40
N ALA A 97 -4.55 16.50 14.68
CA ALA A 97 -5.98 16.77 14.76
C ALA A 97 -6.73 16.43 13.46
N LEU A 98 -6.09 16.64 12.30
CA LEU A 98 -6.69 16.34 11.00
C LEU A 98 -6.88 14.83 10.81
N ALA A 99 -5.93 13.99 11.28
CA ALA A 99 -6.08 12.54 11.24
C ALA A 99 -7.22 12.04 12.14
N TYR A 100 -7.42 12.60 13.33
CA TYR A 100 -8.59 12.32 14.16
C TYR A 100 -9.89 12.73 13.47
N PHE A 101 -9.91 13.92 12.86
CA PHE A 101 -11.09 14.44 12.16
C PHE A 101 -11.48 13.53 10.99
N CYS A 102 -10.55 13.19 10.11
CA CYS A 102 -10.82 12.31 8.97
C CYS A 102 -11.21 10.89 9.40
N ARG A 103 -10.62 10.37 10.50
CA ARG A 103 -11.02 9.08 11.06
C ARG A 103 -12.45 9.10 11.63
N SER A 104 -12.87 10.21 12.24
CA SER A 104 -14.26 10.39 12.70
C SER A 104 -15.27 10.38 11.55
N ILE A 105 -14.89 10.93 10.39
CA ILE A 105 -15.71 10.87 9.16
C ILE A 105 -15.83 9.42 8.69
N ALA A 106 -14.71 8.67 8.69
CA ALA A 106 -14.72 7.26 8.33
C ALA A 106 -15.61 6.42 9.26
N TYR A 107 -15.51 6.63 10.58
CA TYR A 107 -16.38 5.98 11.56
C TYR A 107 -17.85 6.34 11.36
N SER A 108 -18.15 7.60 11.06
CA SER A 108 -19.52 8.05 10.74
C SER A 108 -20.06 7.37 9.48
N GLY A 109 -19.22 7.17 8.46
CA GLY A 109 -19.56 6.42 7.24
C GLY A 109 -19.89 4.94 7.49
N LEU A 110 -19.30 4.35 8.54
CA LEU A 110 -19.63 2.99 9.00
C LEU A 110 -20.83 2.95 9.96
N GLY A 111 -21.39 4.09 10.35
CA GLY A 111 -22.43 4.19 11.37
C GLY A 111 -21.92 4.02 12.82
N ASP A 112 -20.60 4.01 13.02
CA ASP A 112 -19.97 3.94 14.33
C ASP A 112 -19.82 5.33 14.95
N TYR A 113 -20.95 5.93 15.27
CA TYR A 113 -21.00 7.30 15.80
C TYR A 113 -20.31 7.44 17.16
N GLN A 114 -20.25 6.36 17.95
CA GLN A 114 -19.59 6.40 19.25
C GLN A 114 -18.08 6.64 19.10
N ASN A 115 -17.43 5.90 18.19
CA ASN A 115 -16.01 6.11 17.92
C ASN A 115 -15.75 7.45 17.22
N ALA A 116 -16.66 7.91 16.36
CA ALA A 116 -16.56 9.25 15.78
C ALA A 116 -16.57 10.35 16.86
N ILE A 117 -17.48 10.29 17.83
CA ILE A 117 -17.57 11.24 18.94
C ILE A 117 -16.29 11.22 19.79
N ASN A 118 -15.78 10.03 20.12
CA ASN A 118 -14.55 9.88 20.89
C ASN A 118 -13.35 10.56 20.18
N ASP A 119 -13.28 10.48 18.86
CA ASP A 119 -12.23 11.14 18.07
C ASP A 119 -12.39 12.66 18.06
N TYR A 120 -13.62 13.18 17.97
CA TYR A 120 -13.87 14.62 18.11
C TYR A 120 -13.47 15.16 19.48
N GLU A 121 -13.78 14.44 20.56
CA GLU A 121 -13.36 14.83 21.91
C GLU A 121 -11.83 14.88 22.06
N SER A 122 -11.13 13.98 21.36
CA SER A 122 -9.67 13.95 21.36
C SER A 122 -9.06 15.22 20.75
N ILE A 123 -9.68 15.77 19.70
CA ILE A 123 -9.27 17.04 19.08
C ILE A 123 -9.41 18.19 20.08
N GLY A 124 -10.57 18.32 20.75
CA GLY A 124 -10.78 19.39 21.73
C GLY A 124 -9.82 19.33 22.92
N LYS A 125 -9.43 18.12 23.37
CA LYS A 125 -8.41 17.94 24.41
C LYS A 125 -7.03 18.39 23.93
N LEU A 126 -6.67 18.11 22.68
CA LEU A 126 -5.40 18.56 22.08
C LEU A 126 -5.36 20.09 21.99
N GLU A 127 -6.43 20.72 21.51
CA GLU A 127 -6.54 22.18 21.44
C GLU A 127 -6.43 22.82 22.82
N ALA A 128 -7.14 22.29 23.82
CA ALA A 128 -7.06 22.77 25.19
C ALA A 128 -5.64 22.65 25.77
N GLN A 129 -4.93 21.55 25.51
CA GLN A 129 -3.54 21.36 25.93
C GLN A 129 -2.59 22.36 25.25
N ILE A 130 -2.80 22.67 23.97
CA ILE A 130 -2.00 23.65 23.23
C ILE A 130 -2.24 25.06 23.77
N ALA A 131 -3.50 25.39 24.07
CA ALA A 131 -3.88 26.70 24.62
C ALA A 131 -3.27 26.96 26.01
N ASP A 132 -3.27 25.96 26.89
CA ASP A 132 -2.63 26.03 28.21
C ASP A 132 -1.12 26.28 28.13
N TRP A 133 -0.43 25.58 27.21
CA TRP A 133 0.99 25.81 26.92
C TRP A 133 1.28 27.22 26.39
N ALA A 134 0.35 27.81 25.63
CA ALA A 134 0.51 29.15 25.08
C ALA A 134 0.33 30.26 26.13
N GLN A 135 -0.42 30.03 27.21
CA GLN A 135 -0.64 31.02 28.29
C GLN A 135 0.46 31.03 29.35
N THR A 136 1.33 30.02 29.37
CA THR A 136 2.38 29.83 30.38
C THR A 136 3.75 30.38 29.95
N LYS A 137 3.83 31.11 28.83
CA LYS A 137 5.01 31.81 28.31
C LYS A 137 4.80 33.32 28.28
#